data_AF-A0A7Y5DTS2-F1
#
_entry.id   AF-A0A7Y5DTS2-F1
#
_cell.length_a   1.000
_cell.length_b   1.000
_cell.length_c   1.000
_cell.angle_alpha   90.00
_cell.angle_beta   90.00
_cell.angle_gamma   90.00
#
_symmetry.space_group_name_H-M   'P 1'
#
loop_
_entity.id
_entity.type
_entity.pdbx_description
1 polymer ?
#
loop_
_entity_poly.entity_id
_entity_poly.type
_entity_poly.pdbx_seq_one_letter_code
_entity_poly.pdbx_strand_id
1 'polypeptide(L)'
;MKNSYQSIAAMCLFAIMTATCSAEDVQKSPPMPMKGMGMHHGKGGMMAGMTDAQKDQHMRSMQEHMLKMHDLSNQILTEKDTAKKEQLKTQQLQLMKEHHAQMMEHHQQMQQSPME
;
A
#
# COMPACT_ATOMS: atom_id res chain seq x y z
N MET A 1 -21.04 -16.47 -55.64
CA MET A 1 -20.97 -14.99 -55.66
C MET A 1 -22.38 -14.44 -55.71
N LYS A 2 -22.62 -13.34 -54.98
CA LYS A 2 -23.88 -12.62 -54.70
C LYS A 2 -24.41 -12.92 -53.29
N ASN A 3 -24.53 -11.85 -52.51
CA ASN A 3 -25.24 -11.67 -51.22
C ASN A 3 -24.40 -11.12 -50.06
N SER A 4 -23.18 -10.63 -50.33
CA SER A 4 -22.66 -9.46 -49.61
C SER A 4 -23.55 -8.25 -49.99
N TYR A 5 -23.82 -7.31 -49.07
CA TYR A 5 -24.57 -6.04 -49.28
C TYR A 5 -26.07 -5.95 -48.93
N GLN A 6 -26.58 -6.67 -47.92
CA GLN A 6 -27.87 -6.32 -47.29
C GLN A 6 -27.81 -6.35 -45.76
N SER A 7 -27.18 -5.32 -45.18
CA SER A 7 -27.69 -4.56 -44.01
C SER A 7 -26.64 -3.57 -43.51
N ILE A 8 -26.19 -2.70 -44.42
CA ILE A 8 -25.45 -1.46 -44.12
C ILE A 8 -26.49 -0.34 -43.91
N ALA A 9 -27.47 -0.56 -43.01
CA ALA A 9 -28.61 0.33 -42.83
C ALA A 9 -29.09 0.46 -41.36
N ALA A 10 -28.20 0.23 -40.39
CA ALA A 10 -28.51 0.40 -38.97
C ALA A 10 -27.50 1.28 -38.20
N MET A 11 -26.69 2.07 -38.92
CA MET A 11 -26.19 3.34 -38.38
C MET A 11 -27.18 4.42 -38.83
N CYS A 12 -27.80 5.15 -37.88
CA CYS A 12 -28.18 6.58 -37.99
C CYS A 12 -29.31 7.06 -37.04
N LEU A 13 -29.60 6.41 -35.89
CA LEU A 13 -30.63 6.95 -34.98
C LEU A 13 -30.32 6.84 -33.48
N PHE A 14 -29.18 7.36 -33.01
CA PHE A 14 -29.12 7.87 -31.63
C PHE A 14 -28.12 9.03 -31.55
N ALA A 15 -28.52 10.12 -32.20
CA ALA A 15 -27.92 11.43 -32.03
C ALA A 15 -28.72 12.21 -30.96
N ILE A 16 -27.98 12.73 -29.97
CA ILE A 16 -28.23 13.99 -29.27
C ILE A 16 -29.37 13.98 -28.23
N MET A 17 -28.98 13.81 -26.96
CA MET A 17 -29.57 14.58 -25.86
C MET A 17 -28.41 15.25 -25.09
N THR A 18 -28.16 16.49 -25.46
CA THR A 18 -27.42 17.48 -24.68
C THR A 18 -28.25 17.84 -23.44
N ALA A 19 -27.71 17.60 -22.25
CA ALA A 19 -28.20 18.22 -21.03
C ALA A 19 -26.98 18.68 -20.20
N THR A 20 -26.67 19.97 -20.36
CA THR A 20 -26.10 20.88 -19.36
C THR A 20 -25.21 20.24 -18.30
N CYS A 21 -23.91 20.21 -18.57
CA CYS A 21 -22.92 20.22 -17.51
C CYS A 21 -22.99 21.60 -16.85
N SER A 22 -23.74 21.72 -15.74
CA SER A 22 -23.47 22.77 -14.78
C SER A 22 -22.03 22.56 -14.33
N ALA A 23 -21.14 23.45 -14.74
CA ALA A 23 -19.86 23.63 -14.08
C ALA A 23 -20.20 24.17 -12.68
N GLU A 24 -20.35 23.26 -11.72
CA GLU A 24 -20.24 23.63 -10.33
C GLU A 24 -18.81 24.12 -10.16
N ASP A 25 -18.69 25.44 -10.02
CA ASP A 25 -17.51 26.14 -9.56
C ASP A 25 -17.06 25.40 -8.30
N VAL A 26 -16.04 24.55 -8.42
CA VAL A 26 -15.39 23.91 -7.28
C VAL A 26 -14.73 25.05 -6.53
N GLN A 27 -15.53 25.59 -5.62
CA GLN A 27 -15.17 26.54 -4.60
C GLN A 27 -13.83 26.10 -4.06
N LYS A 28 -12.78 26.82 -4.46
CA LYS A 28 -11.44 26.67 -3.91
C LYS A 28 -11.58 26.97 -2.43
N SER A 29 -11.74 25.91 -1.65
CA SER A 29 -11.73 25.99 -0.20
C SER A 29 -10.45 26.74 0.19
N PRO A 30 -10.52 27.76 1.06
CA PRO A 30 -9.33 28.46 1.50
C PRO A 30 -8.36 27.42 2.07
N PRO A 31 -7.05 27.54 1.81
CA PRO A 31 -6.07 26.61 2.33
C PRO A 31 -6.23 26.59 3.84
N MET A 32 -6.80 25.50 4.37
CA MET A 32 -6.75 25.27 5.81
C MET A 32 -5.26 25.27 6.17
N PRO A 33 -4.82 26.05 7.18
CA PRO A 33 -3.49 25.85 7.71
C PRO A 33 -3.49 24.42 8.25
N MET A 34 -2.89 23.50 7.49
CA MET A 34 -2.37 22.24 8.01
C MET A 34 -1.32 22.66 9.04
N LYS A 35 -1.81 22.98 10.24
CA LYS A 35 -1.03 23.13 11.45
C LYS A 35 -0.25 21.83 11.52
N GLY A 36 1.03 21.91 11.20
CA GLY A 36 1.93 20.78 11.11
C GLY A 36 1.71 19.92 12.34
N MET A 37 0.98 18.82 12.16
CA MET A 37 1.16 17.68 13.03
C MET A 37 2.58 17.27 12.75
N GLY A 38 3.47 17.70 13.64
CA GLY A 38 4.86 17.35 13.61
C GLY A 38 4.92 15.84 13.50
N MET A 39 5.26 15.35 12.31
CA MET A 39 5.92 14.08 12.16
C MET A 39 7.31 14.29 12.78
N HIS A 40 7.29 14.28 14.11
CA HIS A 40 8.44 14.17 14.98
C HIS A 40 9.31 13.04 14.41
N HIS A 41 10.45 13.39 13.84
CA HIS A 41 11.76 12.78 14.13
C HIS A 41 11.74 11.31 14.58
N GLY A 42 11.08 10.42 13.83
CA GLY A 42 10.91 9.02 14.24
C GLY A 42 11.84 8.04 13.54
N LYS A 43 12.35 8.40 12.35
CA LYS A 43 13.13 7.45 11.53
C LYS A 43 14.64 7.45 11.81
N GLY A 44 15.15 8.41 12.58
CA GLY A 44 16.58 8.55 12.85
C GLY A 44 17.05 7.96 14.19
N GLY A 45 16.15 7.77 15.16
CA GLY A 45 16.54 7.45 16.54
C GLY A 45 16.95 5.99 16.77
N MET A 46 16.28 5.03 16.10
CA MET A 46 16.47 3.60 16.39
C MET A 46 17.79 3.05 15.82
N MET A 47 18.30 3.64 14.73
CA MET A 47 19.55 3.23 14.07
C MET A 47 20.80 3.92 14.67
N ALA A 48 20.63 5.00 15.42
CA ALA A 48 21.73 5.85 15.89
C ALA A 48 22.61 5.18 16.97
N GLY A 49 22.08 4.18 17.70
CA GLY A 49 22.78 3.47 18.77
C GLY A 49 23.32 2.08 18.41
N MET A 50 23.18 1.64 17.15
CA MET A 50 23.60 0.31 16.72
C MET A 50 25.05 0.32 16.19
N THR A 51 25.78 -0.77 16.44
CA THR A 51 27.04 -1.05 15.73
C THR A 51 26.78 -1.29 14.24
N ASP A 52 27.78 -1.11 13.39
CA ASP A 52 27.60 -1.28 11.94
C ASP A 52 27.24 -2.73 11.55
N ALA A 53 27.74 -3.72 12.29
CA ALA A 53 27.34 -5.12 12.11
C ALA A 53 25.85 -5.35 12.45
N GLN A 54 25.36 -4.74 13.53
CA GLN A 54 23.93 -4.81 13.89
C GLN A 54 23.05 -4.09 12.86
N LYS A 55 23.51 -2.96 12.32
CA LYS A 55 22.81 -2.26 11.22
C LYS A 55 22.72 -3.13 9.98
N ASP A 56 23.82 -3.77 9.56
CA ASP A 56 23.81 -4.65 8.38
C ASP A 56 22.85 -5.83 8.57
N GLN A 57 22.89 -6.48 9.73
CA GLN A 57 21.97 -7.56 10.06
C GLN A 57 20.51 -7.09 10.06
N HIS A 58 20.22 -5.93 10.66
CA HIS A 58 18.87 -5.37 10.65
C HIS A 58 18.39 -5.05 9.22
N MET A 59 19.26 -4.48 8.38
CA MET A 59 18.93 -4.17 6.98
C MET A 59 18.64 -5.44 6.18
N ARG A 60 19.41 -6.51 6.36
CA ARG A 60 19.16 -7.82 5.73
C ARG A 60 17.83 -8.40 6.20
N SER A 61 17.55 -8.38 7.50
CA SER A 61 16.28 -8.86 8.06
C SER A 61 15.08 -8.09 7.51
N MET A 62 15.20 -6.75 7.40
CA MET A 62 14.18 -5.90 6.79
C MET A 62 13.97 -6.25 5.32
N GLN A 63 15.05 -6.46 4.57
CA GLN A 63 14.97 -6.85 3.16
C GLN A 63 14.26 -8.19 3.00
N GLU A 64 14.61 -9.20 3.78
CA GLU A 64 13.95 -10.50 3.77
C GLU A 64 12.48 -10.42 4.12
N HIS A 65 12.12 -9.64 5.14
CA HIS A 65 10.72 -9.42 5.52
C HIS A 65 9.92 -8.78 4.37
N MET A 66 10.48 -7.75 3.72
CA MET A 66 9.84 -7.08 2.60
C MET A 66 9.63 -8.01 1.40
N LEU A 67 10.63 -8.85 1.09
CA LEU A 67 10.53 -9.84 0.01
C LEU A 67 9.43 -10.86 0.32
N LYS A 68 9.40 -11.43 1.53
CA LYS A 68 8.34 -12.37 1.95
C LYS A 68 6.95 -11.75 1.87
N MET A 69 6.80 -10.50 2.32
CA MET A 69 5.53 -9.77 2.23
C MET A 69 5.09 -9.53 0.79
N HIS A 70 6.03 -9.19 -0.10
CA HIS A 70 5.74 -8.99 -1.51
C HIS A 70 5.32 -10.31 -2.19
N ASP A 71 6.03 -11.41 -1.91
CA ASP A 71 5.70 -12.72 -2.46
C ASP A 71 4.32 -13.21 -2.00
N LEU A 72 3.99 -13.05 -0.70
CA LEU A 72 2.66 -13.34 -0.18
C LEU A 72 1.58 -12.47 -0.85
N SER A 73 1.87 -11.17 -1.04
CA SER A 73 0.94 -10.26 -1.72
C SER A 73 0.66 -10.71 -3.14
N ASN A 74 1.69 -11.11 -3.89
CA ASN A 74 1.52 -11.61 -5.25
C ASN A 74 0.74 -12.92 -5.30
N GLN A 75 0.97 -13.82 -4.34
CA GLN A 75 0.17 -15.04 -4.21
C GLN A 75 -1.30 -14.72 -3.92
N ILE A 76 -1.61 -13.79 -3.01
CA ILE A 76 -2.98 -13.36 -2.72
C ILE A 76 -3.68 -12.77 -3.96
N LEU A 77 -2.95 -11.99 -4.76
CA LEU A 77 -3.50 -11.36 -5.97
C LEU A 77 -3.81 -12.38 -7.06
N THR A 78 -2.97 -13.39 -7.22
CA THR A 78 -3.08 -14.40 -8.29
C THR A 78 -3.92 -15.61 -7.91
N GLU A 79 -4.14 -15.85 -6.61
CA GLU A 79 -4.92 -16.96 -6.11
C GLU A 79 -6.42 -16.79 -6.40
N LYS A 80 -7.01 -17.87 -6.93
CA LYS A 80 -8.42 -17.95 -7.36
C LYS A 80 -9.28 -18.64 -6.32
N ASP A 81 -8.70 -19.53 -5.53
CA ASP A 81 -9.41 -20.19 -4.43
C ASP A 81 -9.60 -19.21 -3.26
N THR A 82 -10.84 -18.91 -2.94
CA THR A 82 -11.21 -18.00 -1.84
C THR A 82 -10.71 -18.48 -0.48
N ALA A 83 -10.82 -19.78 -0.18
CA ALA A 83 -10.38 -20.32 1.11
C ALA A 83 -8.87 -20.20 1.26
N LYS A 84 -8.12 -20.54 0.21
CA LYS A 84 -6.67 -20.42 0.19
C LYS A 84 -6.22 -18.95 0.23
N LYS A 85 -6.96 -18.05 -0.43
CA LYS A 85 -6.70 -16.61 -0.37
C LYS A 85 -6.85 -16.04 1.04
N GLU A 86 -7.87 -16.46 1.79
CA GLU A 86 -8.03 -16.07 3.19
C GLU A 86 -6.93 -16.65 4.10
N GLN A 87 -6.47 -17.87 3.83
CA GLN A 87 -5.30 -18.43 4.51
C GLN A 87 -4.03 -17.61 4.25
N LEU A 88 -3.78 -17.22 3.00
CA LEU A 88 -2.63 -16.39 2.64
C LEU A 88 -2.69 -15.00 3.28
N LYS A 89 -3.86 -14.35 3.34
CA LYS A 89 -4.05 -13.10 4.09
C LYS A 89 -3.78 -13.28 5.58
N THR A 90 -4.20 -14.41 6.15
CA THR A 90 -3.92 -14.73 7.55
C THR A 90 -2.41 -14.86 7.79
N GLN A 91 -1.68 -15.51 6.88
CA GLN A 91 -0.22 -15.60 6.93
C GLN A 91 0.44 -14.23 6.80
N GLN A 92 -0.04 -13.38 5.89
CA GLN A 92 0.44 -12.02 5.74
C GLN A 92 0.27 -11.20 7.04
N LEU A 93 -0.91 -11.29 7.68
CA LEU A 93 -1.18 -10.62 8.94
C LEU A 93 -0.26 -11.13 10.06
N GLN A 94 -0.05 -12.44 10.14
CA GLN A 94 0.83 -13.04 11.13
C GLN A 94 2.27 -12.56 10.96
N LEU A 95 2.78 -12.53 9.72
CA LEU A 95 4.11 -12.03 9.40
C LEU A 95 4.29 -10.56 9.81
N MET A 96 3.26 -9.72 9.62
CA MET A 96 3.28 -8.33 10.08
C MET A 96 3.34 -8.21 11.61
N LYS A 97 2.57 -9.04 12.33
CA LYS A 97 2.55 -9.05 13.81
C LYS A 97 3.90 -9.47 14.39
N GLU A 98 4.52 -10.49 13.83
CA GLU A 98 5.84 -10.97 14.26
C GLU A 98 6.91 -9.89 14.08
N HIS A 99 6.94 -9.26 12.90
CA HIS A 99 7.85 -8.16 12.65
C HIS A 99 7.60 -6.97 13.58
N HIS A 100 6.34 -6.62 13.84
CA HIS A 100 5.99 -5.58 14.79
C HIS A 100 6.43 -5.92 16.22
N ALA A 101 6.23 -7.16 16.67
CA ALA A 101 6.65 -7.62 17.98
C ALA A 101 8.17 -7.52 18.16
N GLN A 102 8.95 -7.95 17.17
CA GLN A 102 10.41 -7.81 17.18
C GLN A 102 10.86 -6.34 17.28
N MET A 103 10.19 -5.45 16.54
CA MET A 103 10.47 -4.01 16.63
C MET A 103 10.15 -3.43 18.00
N MET A 104 9.05 -3.87 18.62
CA MET A 104 8.65 -3.44 19.97
C MET A 104 9.58 -3.97 21.05
N GLU A 105 10.04 -5.21 20.94
CA GLU A 105 11.03 -5.80 21.86
C GLU A 105 12.35 -5.03 21.80
N HIS A 106 12.87 -4.79 20.59
CA HIS A 106 14.09 -4.02 20.41
C HIS A 106 13.93 -2.58 20.93
N HIS A 107 12.76 -1.97 20.74
CA HIS A 107 12.50 -0.63 21.25
C HIS A 107 12.49 -0.59 22.78
N GLN A 108 11.90 -1.59 23.44
CA GLN A 108 11.91 -1.71 24.90
C GLN A 108 13.31 -1.91 25.45
N GLN A 109 14.13 -2.76 24.82
CA GLN A 109 15.50 -3.01 25.24
C GLN A 109 16.35 -1.73 25.21
N MET A 110 16.17 -0.90 24.18
CA MET A 110 16.87 0.38 24.05
C MET A 110 16.38 1.45 25.04
N GLN A 111 15.13 1.38 25.49
CA GLN A 111 14.61 2.29 26.53
C GLN A 111 15.05 1.89 27.95
N GLN A 112 15.23 0.59 28.18
CA GLN A 112 15.60 0.06 29.51
C GLN A 112 17.11 0.00 29.75
N SER A 113 17.93 0.10 28.69
CA SER A 113 19.38 0.24 28.83
C SER A 113 19.72 1.72 29.00
N PRO A 114 20.13 2.18 30.20
CA PRO A 114 20.62 3.55 30.34
C PRO A 114 21.83 3.70 29.43
N MET A 115 21.89 4.78 28.66
CA MET A 115 23.11 5.19 27.98
C MET A 115 24.11 5.56 29.08
N GLU A 116 24.98 4.62 29.46
CA GLU A 116 26.17 4.88 30.27
C GLU A 116 27.29 5.52 29.43
#